data_AF-A0A0F7S4J5-F1
#
_entry.id   AF-A0A0F7S4J5-F1
#
_cell.length_a   1.000
_cell.length_b   1.000
_cell.length_c   1.000
_cell.angle_alpha   90.00
_cell.angle_beta   90.00
_cell.angle_gamma   90.00
#
_symmetry.space_group_name_H-M   'P 1'
#
loop_
_entity.id
_entity.type
_entity.pdbx_description
1 polymer ?
#
loop_
_entity_poly.entity_id
_entity_poly.type
_entity_poly.pdbx_seq_one_letter_code
_entity_poly.pdbx_strand_id
1 'polypeptide(L)'
;MTRPGERELGREPTSEEQEPPVYEHGVNSVPEITEALQVEEIDVDLYKSLTLWKPSRARGVFGGQVIAQAVAASNKTVREGMLLHSLHSYFLLAGDETRPIIYQVSRVRDGGSYVTRSVNAMQKGRSIFTIILSYQRPEPREPAFAIPPPSLDADGQFLMESITGSHATGNHSAKSPTFRAIPGPAQCPLNEERYQDLLRRGHADANLRKILEGWISDRKASPVEIRDALPGMYDKNGIPTPGNQQAFWMRTRRPMDGGLEAQKVALAYASDFYLLSTVLKALNLSRGVKMMASLDHSMWFYQPFEVHDWLLFTTYY
;
A
#
# COMPACT_ATOMS: atom_id res chain seq x y z
N MET A 1 -66.36 17.61 -20.26
CA MET A 1 -65.67 18.90 -20.46
C MET A 1 -65.24 19.42 -19.10
N THR A 2 -64.01 19.11 -18.70
CA THR A 2 -63.39 19.54 -17.44
C THR A 2 -62.29 20.55 -17.76
N ARG A 3 -62.22 21.63 -17.00
CA ARG A 3 -61.35 22.79 -17.25
C ARG A 3 -59.87 22.44 -17.00
N PRO A 4 -58.94 22.90 -17.86
CA PRO A 4 -57.50 22.76 -17.62
C PRO A 4 -56.95 23.98 -16.87
N GLY A 5 -56.16 23.76 -15.82
CA GLY A 5 -55.29 24.81 -15.28
C GLY A 5 -55.19 24.89 -13.76
N GLU A 6 -54.56 23.91 -13.13
CA GLU A 6 -53.78 24.16 -11.91
C GLU A 6 -52.42 23.48 -12.13
N ARG A 7 -51.42 24.29 -12.51
CA ARG A 7 -50.01 23.88 -12.44
C ARG A 7 -49.64 24.02 -10.97
N GLU A 8 -49.24 22.93 -10.33
CA GLU A 8 -48.49 23.01 -9.07
C GLU A 8 -47.26 23.90 -9.34
N LEU A 9 -47.26 25.09 -8.74
CA LEU A 9 -46.08 25.94 -8.73
C LEU A 9 -44.97 25.17 -8.01
N GLY A 10 -43.88 24.94 -8.74
CA GLY A 10 -42.66 24.36 -8.19
C GLY A 10 -42.28 25.10 -6.91
N ARG A 11 -42.04 24.31 -5.86
CA ARG A 11 -41.49 24.78 -4.60
C ARG A 11 -40.18 25.51 -4.91
N GLU A 12 -40.10 26.80 -4.59
CA GLU A 12 -38.84 27.53 -4.67
C GLU A 12 -37.79 26.81 -3.81
N PRO A 13 -36.55 26.64 -4.30
CA PRO A 13 -35.50 26.05 -3.50
C PRO A 13 -35.23 26.99 -2.33
N THR A 14 -35.59 26.55 -1.12
CA THR A 14 -35.25 27.25 0.11
C THR A 14 -33.73 27.30 0.21
N SER A 15 -33.22 28.52 0.33
CA SER A 15 -31.82 28.87 0.48
C SER A 15 -31.22 28.26 1.74
N GLU A 16 -30.76 27.02 1.63
CA GLU A 16 -29.77 26.36 2.50
C GLU A 16 -29.33 25.01 1.89
N GLU A 17 -29.29 24.88 0.56
CA GLU A 17 -28.42 23.86 -0.05
C GLU A 17 -26.99 24.29 0.22
N GLN A 18 -26.44 23.83 1.36
CA GLN A 18 -25.01 23.86 1.59
C GLN A 18 -24.36 23.19 0.38
N GLU A 19 -23.53 23.94 -0.35
CA GLU A 19 -22.68 23.35 -1.36
C GLU A 19 -21.99 22.13 -0.75
N PRO A 20 -21.96 20.97 -1.44
CA PRO A 20 -21.32 19.79 -0.91
C PRO A 20 -19.91 20.16 -0.46
N PRO A 21 -19.45 19.69 0.72
CA PRO A 21 -18.15 20.06 1.24
C PRO A 21 -17.11 19.85 0.14
N VAL A 22 -16.37 20.91 -0.16
CA VAL A 22 -15.26 20.86 -1.12
C VAL A 22 -14.37 19.71 -0.65
N TYR A 23 -14.15 18.73 -1.53
CA TYR A 23 -13.20 17.68 -1.26
C TYR A 23 -11.84 18.33 -1.01
N GLU A 24 -11.39 18.40 0.24
CA GLU A 24 -10.10 18.99 0.59
C GLU A 24 -9.01 18.15 -0.08
N HIS A 25 -8.45 18.69 -1.16
CA HIS A 25 -7.30 18.10 -1.84
C HIS A 25 -6.10 18.13 -0.89
N GLY A 26 -5.87 17.03 -0.18
CA GLY A 26 -4.78 16.89 0.76
C GLY A 26 -3.82 15.80 0.34
N VAL A 27 -2.61 16.18 -0.05
CA VAL A 27 -1.42 15.37 0.25
C VAL A 27 -1.40 15.21 1.78
N ASN A 28 -1.09 14.04 2.33
CA ASN A 28 -0.90 13.86 3.77
C ASN A 28 0.00 14.99 4.28
N SER A 29 -0.61 16.00 4.93
CA SER A 29 0.08 17.24 5.28
C SER A 29 1.09 16.99 6.39
N VAL A 30 0.84 15.92 7.14
CA VAL A 30 1.72 15.26 8.08
C VAL A 30 1.95 13.83 7.56
N PRO A 31 3.17 13.29 7.59
CA PRO A 31 3.44 11.93 7.14
C PRO A 31 2.98 10.90 8.18
N GLU A 32 1.70 10.95 8.56
CA GLU A 32 1.03 10.03 9.46
C GLU A 32 0.21 9.02 8.68
N ILE A 33 0.41 7.74 8.99
CA ILE A 33 -0.27 6.67 8.28
C ILE A 33 -1.78 6.75 8.50
N THR A 34 -2.22 7.13 9.70
CA THR A 34 -3.63 7.18 10.09
C THR A 34 -4.45 8.07 9.16
N GLU A 35 -3.95 9.24 8.75
CA GLU A 35 -4.61 10.12 7.80
C GLU A 35 -4.85 9.44 6.45
N ALA A 36 -3.87 8.66 5.97
CA ALA A 36 -3.95 7.97 4.69
C ALA A 36 -5.00 6.85 4.69
N LEU A 37 -5.27 6.25 5.85
CA LEU A 37 -6.16 5.10 6.02
C LEU A 37 -7.63 5.46 6.24
N GLN A 38 -7.91 6.71 6.61
CA GLN A 38 -9.23 7.12 7.05
C GLN A 38 -10.28 7.09 5.92
N VAL A 39 -11.46 6.60 6.30
CA VAL A 39 -12.68 6.65 5.50
C VAL A 39 -13.83 7.15 6.37
N GLU A 40 -14.69 7.96 5.79
CA GLU A 40 -15.91 8.47 6.41
C GLU A 40 -17.10 7.61 5.97
N GLU A 41 -17.93 7.20 6.92
CA GLU A 41 -19.19 6.51 6.63
C GLU A 41 -20.22 7.52 6.13
N ILE A 42 -20.80 7.26 4.96
CA ILE A 42 -21.84 8.13 4.38
C ILE A 42 -23.21 7.47 4.37
N ASP A 43 -23.28 6.14 4.44
CA ASP A 43 -24.48 5.35 4.65
C ASP A 43 -24.08 3.95 5.16
N VAL A 44 -25.05 3.12 5.49
CA VAL A 44 -24.84 1.73 5.89
C VAL A 44 -24.04 0.99 4.82
N ASP A 45 -22.90 0.45 5.22
CA ASP A 45 -21.96 -0.28 4.36
C ASP A 45 -21.43 0.57 3.17
N LEU A 46 -21.48 1.90 3.26
CA LEU A 46 -21.03 2.84 2.23
C LEU A 46 -20.12 3.91 2.82
N TYR A 47 -18.90 4.02 2.29
CA TYR A 47 -17.86 4.90 2.83
C TYR A 47 -17.22 5.76 1.74
N LYS A 48 -16.64 6.90 2.09
CA LYS A 48 -15.85 7.74 1.18
C LYS A 48 -14.42 7.97 1.71
N SER A 49 -13.45 8.09 0.80
CA SER A 49 -12.09 8.49 1.15
C SER A 49 -12.04 9.95 1.60
N LEU A 50 -11.18 10.26 2.57
CA LEU A 50 -10.90 11.63 2.99
C LEU A 50 -9.71 12.22 2.24
N THR A 51 -8.58 11.53 2.24
CA THR A 51 -7.36 11.95 1.54
C THR A 51 -7.00 10.95 0.46
N LEU A 52 -6.33 11.43 -0.59
CA LEU A 52 -5.82 10.62 -1.68
C LEU A 52 -4.46 11.15 -2.12
N TRP A 53 -3.49 10.26 -2.18
CA TRP A 53 -2.15 10.56 -2.64
C TRP A 53 -1.95 10.00 -4.05
N LYS A 54 -1.58 10.87 -4.98
CA LYS A 54 -1.04 10.50 -6.29
C LYS A 54 0.48 10.70 -6.28
N PRO A 55 1.28 9.62 -6.37
CA PRO A 55 2.73 9.75 -6.48
C PRO A 55 3.15 10.55 -7.72
N SER A 56 4.31 11.20 -7.63
CA SER A 56 4.89 11.94 -8.74
C SER A 56 5.04 11.06 -9.97
N ARG A 57 4.50 11.53 -11.11
CA ARG A 57 4.46 10.83 -12.40
C ARG A 57 3.58 9.56 -12.45
N ALA A 58 2.88 9.21 -11.37
CA ALA A 58 1.87 8.17 -11.42
C ALA A 58 0.66 8.64 -12.24
N ARG A 59 -0.09 7.70 -12.80
CA ARG A 59 -1.31 7.98 -13.56
C ARG A 59 -2.55 8.14 -12.70
N GLY A 60 -2.51 7.65 -11.47
CA GLY A 60 -3.63 7.72 -10.54
C GLY A 60 -3.18 7.54 -9.10
N VAL A 61 -4.17 7.52 -8.22
CA VAL A 61 -4.01 7.29 -6.77
C VAL A 61 -3.12 6.07 -6.49
N PHE A 62 -2.30 6.17 -5.45
CA PHE A 62 -1.46 5.08 -4.97
C PHE A 62 -2.30 3.83 -4.61
N GLY A 63 -1.96 2.68 -5.21
CA GLY A 63 -2.75 1.46 -5.09
C GLY A 63 -2.87 0.96 -3.65
N GLY A 64 -1.77 1.01 -2.88
CA GLY A 64 -1.77 0.68 -1.46
C GLY A 64 -2.78 1.48 -0.63
N GLN A 65 -3.01 2.76 -0.98
CA GLN A 65 -4.03 3.56 -0.30
C GLN A 65 -5.44 3.07 -0.62
N VAL A 66 -5.70 2.69 -1.87
CA VAL A 66 -6.99 2.15 -2.29
C VAL A 66 -7.29 0.82 -1.58
N ILE A 67 -6.29 -0.08 -1.49
CA ILE A 67 -6.39 -1.34 -0.75
C ILE A 67 -6.70 -1.04 0.72
N ALA A 68 -5.88 -0.20 1.37
CA ALA A 68 -5.98 0.01 2.79
C ALA A 68 -7.29 0.70 3.21
N GLN A 69 -7.76 1.69 2.45
CA GLN A 69 -9.06 2.31 2.70
C GLN A 69 -10.23 1.33 2.47
N ALA A 70 -10.13 0.42 1.49
CA ALA A 70 -11.13 -0.64 1.32
C ALA A 70 -11.14 -1.63 2.49
N VAL A 71 -9.98 -1.99 3.02
CA VAL A 71 -9.86 -2.79 4.26
C VAL A 71 -10.48 -2.03 5.44
N ALA A 72 -10.16 -0.75 5.60
CA ALA A 72 -10.70 0.09 6.68
C ALA A 72 -12.23 0.20 6.63
N ALA A 73 -12.80 0.39 5.44
CA ALA A 73 -14.25 0.36 5.21
C ALA A 73 -14.86 -1.00 5.57
N SER A 74 -14.24 -2.08 5.12
CA SER A 74 -14.68 -3.45 5.42
C SER A 74 -14.66 -3.75 6.93
N ASN A 75 -13.60 -3.34 7.65
CA ASN A 75 -13.43 -3.56 9.09
C ASN A 75 -14.59 -2.98 9.91
N LYS A 76 -15.16 -1.84 9.50
CA LYS A 76 -16.32 -1.21 10.16
C LYS A 76 -17.61 -2.05 10.07
N THR A 77 -17.68 -3.01 9.14
CA THR A 77 -18.85 -3.88 8.93
C THR A 77 -18.71 -5.27 9.55
N VAL A 78 -17.55 -5.58 10.13
CA VAL A 78 -17.20 -6.89 10.69
C VAL A 78 -17.40 -6.86 12.20
N ARG A 79 -18.05 -7.90 12.74
CA ARG A 79 -18.27 -8.01 14.19
C ARG A 79 -16.95 -8.16 14.95
N GLU A 80 -16.96 -7.72 16.20
CA GLU A 80 -15.82 -7.82 17.11
C GLU A 80 -15.29 -9.27 17.24
N GLY A 81 -13.97 -9.38 17.42
CA GLY A 81 -13.27 -10.66 17.57
C GLY A 81 -13.02 -11.43 16.27
N MET A 82 -13.34 -10.85 15.10
CA MET A 82 -12.90 -11.36 13.80
C MET A 82 -11.75 -10.51 13.28
N LEU A 83 -10.68 -11.16 12.83
CA LEU A 83 -9.48 -10.50 12.35
C LEU A 83 -9.26 -10.78 10.87
N LEU A 84 -8.80 -9.79 10.11
CA LEU A 84 -8.47 -9.96 8.70
C LEU A 84 -7.33 -10.98 8.55
N HIS A 85 -7.51 -12.03 7.76
CA HIS A 85 -6.45 -13.02 7.54
C HIS A 85 -6.05 -13.15 6.06
N SER A 86 -6.90 -12.74 5.13
CA SER A 86 -6.51 -12.63 3.73
C SER A 86 -7.33 -11.60 2.96
N LEU A 87 -6.73 -11.11 1.86
CA LEU A 87 -7.40 -10.28 0.86
C LEU A 87 -6.93 -10.64 -0.55
N HIS A 88 -7.81 -10.43 -1.52
CA HIS A 88 -7.54 -10.55 -2.95
C HIS A 88 -8.22 -9.41 -3.69
N SER A 89 -7.49 -8.71 -4.54
CA SER A 89 -8.00 -7.51 -5.18
C SER A 89 -7.55 -7.36 -6.62
N TYR A 90 -8.31 -6.58 -7.38
CA TYR A 90 -8.03 -6.21 -8.77
C TYR A 90 -8.17 -4.70 -8.96
N PHE A 91 -7.17 -4.10 -9.61
CA PHE A 91 -7.19 -2.72 -10.08
C PHE A 91 -7.77 -2.68 -11.49
N LEU A 92 -8.86 -1.93 -11.68
CA LEU A 92 -9.61 -1.89 -12.92
C LEU A 92 -9.34 -0.61 -13.72
N LEU A 93 -9.27 0.53 -13.02
CA LEU A 93 -9.06 1.85 -13.61
C LEU A 93 -8.16 2.70 -12.70
N ALA A 94 -7.46 3.67 -13.29
CA ALA A 94 -6.69 4.64 -12.51
C ALA A 94 -7.62 5.56 -11.71
N GLY A 95 -7.38 5.66 -10.40
CA GLY A 95 -8.09 6.58 -9.52
C GLY A 95 -7.71 8.04 -9.78
N ASP A 96 -8.70 8.92 -9.74
CA ASP A 96 -8.57 10.38 -9.87
C ASP A 96 -8.43 10.98 -8.46
N GLU A 97 -7.28 11.58 -8.14
CA GLU A 97 -7.02 12.15 -6.81
C GLU A 97 -7.83 13.43 -6.51
N THR A 98 -8.47 14.00 -7.53
CA THR A 98 -9.29 15.22 -7.37
C THR A 98 -10.72 14.92 -6.91
N ARG A 99 -11.05 13.67 -6.61
CA ARG A 99 -12.39 13.26 -6.21
C ARG A 99 -12.31 12.14 -5.18
N PRO A 100 -13.22 12.07 -4.21
CA PRO A 100 -13.24 10.96 -3.28
C PRO A 100 -13.51 9.64 -4.02
N ILE A 101 -12.95 8.56 -3.49
CA ILE A 101 -13.31 7.18 -3.85
C ILE A 101 -14.46 6.77 -2.93
N ILE A 102 -15.52 6.22 -3.51
CA ILE A 102 -16.64 5.63 -2.76
C ILE A 102 -16.39 4.13 -2.61
N TYR A 103 -16.40 3.63 -1.38
CA TYR A 103 -16.23 2.22 -1.04
C TYR A 103 -17.57 1.63 -0.63
N GLN A 104 -18.16 0.82 -1.50
CA GLN A 104 -19.37 0.07 -1.21
C GLN A 104 -19.00 -1.32 -0.70
N VAL A 105 -19.36 -1.62 0.54
CA VAL A 105 -19.12 -2.91 1.17
C VAL A 105 -20.34 -3.81 0.98
N SER A 106 -20.11 -5.07 0.64
CA SER A 106 -21.12 -6.12 0.55
C SER A 106 -20.82 -7.23 1.54
N ARG A 107 -21.80 -7.57 2.37
CA ARG A 107 -21.72 -8.66 3.35
C ARG A 107 -21.97 -10.01 2.67
N VAL A 108 -20.89 -10.61 2.15
CA VAL A 108 -20.97 -11.87 1.39
C VAL A 108 -21.35 -13.04 2.29
N ARG A 109 -20.77 -13.12 3.49
CA ARG A 109 -21.03 -14.19 4.45
C ARG A 109 -20.74 -13.75 5.88
N ASP A 110 -21.62 -14.12 6.81
CA ASP A 110 -21.41 -13.99 8.26
C ASP A 110 -21.50 -15.36 8.94
N GLY A 111 -20.36 -16.05 9.04
CA GLY A 111 -20.23 -17.33 9.74
C GLY A 111 -19.75 -17.20 11.19
N GLY A 112 -19.82 -18.32 11.92
CA GLY A 112 -19.33 -18.42 13.29
C GLY A 112 -17.80 -18.25 13.40
N SER A 113 -17.05 -18.86 12.47
CA SER A 113 -15.58 -18.81 12.43
C SER A 113 -15.03 -17.88 11.37
N TYR A 114 -15.74 -17.70 10.25
CA TYR A 114 -15.29 -16.89 9.11
C TYR A 114 -16.35 -15.87 8.71
N VAL A 115 -15.89 -14.68 8.34
CA VAL A 115 -16.69 -13.59 7.79
C VAL A 115 -16.06 -13.16 6.47
N THR A 116 -16.89 -12.93 5.46
CA THR A 116 -16.42 -12.51 4.13
C THR A 116 -17.09 -11.21 3.74
N ARG A 117 -16.28 -10.27 3.23
CA ARG A 117 -16.71 -9.00 2.67
C ARG A 117 -16.19 -8.85 1.25
N SER A 118 -16.98 -8.22 0.40
CA SER A 118 -16.52 -7.71 -0.88
C SER A 118 -16.62 -6.19 -0.84
N VAL A 119 -15.63 -5.47 -1.37
CA VAL A 119 -15.68 -4.01 -1.46
C VAL A 119 -15.46 -3.60 -2.91
N ASN A 120 -16.38 -2.80 -3.42
CA ASN A 120 -16.28 -2.16 -4.72
C ASN A 120 -15.93 -0.68 -4.52
N ALA A 121 -14.76 -0.27 -5.01
CA ALA A 121 -14.31 1.10 -4.96
C ALA A 121 -14.65 1.80 -6.28
N MET A 122 -15.35 2.94 -6.19
CA MET A 122 -15.99 3.58 -7.33
C MET A 122 -15.65 5.07 -7.42
N GLN A 123 -15.52 5.54 -8.66
CA GLN A 123 -15.47 6.96 -9.00
C GLN A 123 -16.24 7.20 -10.31
N LYS A 124 -16.98 8.32 -10.38
CA LYS A 124 -17.78 8.69 -11.56
C LYS A 124 -18.74 7.56 -12.00
N GLY A 125 -19.33 6.86 -11.03
CA GLY A 125 -20.24 5.73 -11.26
C GLY A 125 -19.57 4.46 -11.82
N ARG A 126 -18.24 4.39 -11.88
CA ARG A 126 -17.49 3.23 -12.40
C ARG A 126 -16.63 2.61 -11.32
N SER A 127 -16.58 1.29 -11.29
CA SER A 127 -15.63 0.53 -10.47
C SER A 127 -14.20 0.78 -10.93
N ILE A 128 -13.36 1.27 -10.04
CA ILE A 128 -11.93 1.47 -10.27
C ILE A 128 -11.10 0.36 -9.63
N PHE A 129 -11.64 -0.31 -8.61
CA PHE A 129 -10.97 -1.36 -7.86
C PHE A 129 -12.02 -2.26 -7.19
N THR A 130 -11.72 -3.54 -7.06
CA THR A 130 -12.55 -4.50 -6.32
C THR A 130 -11.67 -5.38 -5.44
N ILE A 131 -12.17 -5.73 -4.25
CA ILE A 131 -11.45 -6.58 -3.30
C ILE A 131 -12.42 -7.53 -2.60
N ILE A 132 -11.98 -8.75 -2.35
CA ILE A 132 -12.64 -9.68 -1.42
C ILE A 132 -11.73 -9.90 -0.22
N LEU A 133 -12.31 -9.80 0.97
CA LEU A 133 -11.61 -9.90 2.25
C LEU A 133 -12.21 -11.04 3.07
N SER A 134 -11.34 -11.81 3.71
CA SER A 134 -11.71 -12.89 4.61
C SER A 134 -11.19 -12.61 6.02
N TYR A 135 -12.10 -12.74 6.98
CA TYR A 135 -11.88 -12.52 8.39
C TYR A 135 -12.11 -13.82 9.15
N GLN A 136 -11.31 -14.07 10.17
CA GLN A 136 -11.34 -15.29 10.96
C GLN A 136 -11.32 -14.95 12.45
N ARG A 137 -12.05 -15.71 13.25
CA ARG A 137 -11.92 -15.68 14.70
C ARG A 137 -10.56 -16.29 15.08
N PRO A 138 -9.72 -15.61 15.89
CA PRO A 138 -8.46 -16.19 16.38
C PRO A 138 -8.68 -17.54 17.07
N GLU A 139 -7.88 -18.54 16.72
CA GLU A 139 -7.96 -19.88 17.29
C GLU A 139 -6.82 -20.13 18.30
N PRO A 140 -7.12 -20.52 19.56
CA PRO A 140 -6.09 -20.67 20.60
C PRO A 140 -5.01 -21.73 20.33
N ARG A 141 -5.23 -22.64 19.38
CA ARG A 141 -4.33 -23.77 19.08
C ARG A 141 -4.04 -23.87 17.58
N GLU A 142 -3.98 -22.73 16.90
CA GLU A 142 -3.60 -22.71 15.49
C GLU A 142 -2.17 -23.26 15.35
N PRO A 143 -1.93 -24.29 14.50
CA PRO A 143 -0.59 -24.79 14.26
C PRO A 143 0.28 -23.67 13.67
N ALA A 144 1.26 -23.21 14.44
CA ALA A 144 2.19 -22.19 13.99
C ALA A 144 3.47 -22.85 13.45
N PHE A 145 3.67 -22.77 12.14
CA PHE A 145 4.96 -23.00 11.51
C PHE A 145 5.28 -21.81 10.62
N ALA A 146 6.43 -21.20 10.86
CA ALA A 146 7.02 -20.20 9.98
C ALA A 146 8.50 -20.53 9.84
N ILE A 147 9.07 -20.21 8.68
CA ILE A 147 10.53 -20.06 8.60
C ILE A 147 10.86 -18.94 9.60
N PRO A 148 11.69 -19.20 10.64
CA PRO A 148 11.93 -18.22 11.68
C PRO A 148 12.43 -16.92 11.05
N PRO A 149 11.90 -15.76 11.46
CA PRO A 149 12.44 -14.50 10.98
C PRO A 149 13.92 -14.43 11.35
N PRO A 150 14.76 -13.91 10.47
CA PRO A 150 16.18 -13.80 10.76
C PRO A 150 16.38 -12.81 11.93
N SER A 151 17.08 -13.24 12.96
CA SER A 151 17.40 -12.40 14.12
C SER A 151 18.69 -11.62 13.88
N LEU A 152 18.79 -10.43 14.49
CA LEU A 152 20.00 -9.62 14.48
C LEU A 152 20.82 -9.83 15.77
N ASP A 153 22.14 -9.74 15.68
CA ASP A 153 23.03 -9.63 16.82
C ASP A 153 23.13 -8.18 17.33
N ALA A 154 23.94 -7.96 18.37
CA ALA A 154 24.15 -6.65 18.99
C ALA A 154 24.75 -5.61 18.03
N ASP A 155 25.43 -6.06 16.97
CA ASP A 155 26.06 -5.22 15.95
C ASP A 155 25.14 -5.01 14.73
N GLY A 156 23.91 -5.54 14.78
CA GLY A 156 22.93 -5.41 13.72
C GLY A 156 23.18 -6.33 12.51
N GLN A 157 23.92 -7.43 12.69
CA GLN A 157 24.13 -8.45 11.67
C GLN A 157 23.18 -9.63 11.86
N PHE A 158 22.78 -10.29 10.77
CA PHE A 158 21.88 -11.43 10.86
C PHE A 158 22.56 -12.70 11.37
N LEU A 159 21.90 -13.37 12.31
CA LEU A 159 22.33 -14.64 12.89
C LEU A 159 22.08 -15.84 11.96
N MET A 160 21.11 -15.72 11.04
CA MET A 160 20.73 -16.77 10.08
C MET A 160 21.32 -16.55 8.68
N GLU A 161 21.62 -17.63 7.96
CA GLU A 161 22.26 -17.55 6.64
C GLU A 161 21.27 -17.39 5.49
N SER A 162 20.11 -18.06 5.38
CA SER A 162 19.36 -18.05 4.11
C SER A 162 17.96 -17.45 4.17
N ILE A 163 17.60 -16.67 3.14
CA ILE A 163 16.25 -16.09 2.91
C ILE A 163 15.24 -17.17 2.49
N THR A 164 15.71 -18.15 1.73
CA THR A 164 14.91 -19.28 1.27
C THR A 164 15.43 -20.52 1.97
N GLY A 165 14.58 -21.27 2.67
CA GLY A 165 14.89 -22.66 2.96
C GLY A 165 15.38 -23.37 1.68
N SER A 166 16.20 -24.40 1.83
CA SER A 166 17.03 -25.09 0.83
C SER A 166 16.35 -25.60 -0.47
N HIS A 167 15.12 -25.23 -0.75
CA HIS A 167 14.26 -25.78 -1.81
C HIS A 167 14.13 -24.88 -3.06
N ALA A 168 14.76 -23.71 -3.09
CA ALA A 168 14.58 -22.73 -4.16
C ALA A 168 15.82 -22.49 -5.04
N THR A 169 16.49 -23.52 -5.56
CA THR A 169 17.46 -23.31 -6.66
C THR A 169 17.53 -24.50 -7.63
N GLY A 170 16.80 -24.38 -8.74
CA GLY A 170 17.02 -25.19 -9.94
C GLY A 170 18.18 -24.67 -10.83
N ASN A 171 19.04 -23.79 -10.33
CA ASN A 171 20.17 -23.27 -11.10
C ASN A 171 21.34 -22.85 -10.18
N HIS A 172 22.51 -23.47 -10.37
CA HIS A 172 23.65 -23.42 -9.44
C HIS A 172 24.66 -22.26 -9.68
N SER A 173 24.39 -21.29 -10.55
CA SER A 173 25.41 -20.29 -10.91
C SER A 173 25.30 -18.94 -10.19
N ALA A 174 24.18 -18.61 -9.56
CA ALA A 174 24.03 -17.37 -8.79
C ALA A 174 23.77 -17.69 -7.30
N LYS A 175 24.71 -17.34 -6.41
CA LYS A 175 24.46 -17.39 -4.96
C LYS A 175 23.34 -16.41 -4.65
N SER A 176 22.17 -16.91 -4.23
CA SER A 176 21.10 -16.05 -3.72
C SER A 176 21.61 -15.28 -2.50
N PRO A 177 21.24 -13.99 -2.34
CA PRO A 177 21.50 -13.23 -1.14
C PRO A 177 21.09 -14.02 0.11
N THR A 178 22.04 -14.18 1.01
CA THR A 178 21.85 -14.71 2.35
C THR A 178 21.36 -13.59 3.27
N PHE A 179 20.64 -13.91 4.35
CA PHE A 179 20.31 -12.90 5.37
C PHE A 179 21.59 -12.28 5.94
N ARG A 180 22.66 -13.06 6.16
CA ARG A 180 23.98 -12.51 6.51
C ARG A 180 24.54 -11.45 5.56
N ALA A 181 24.12 -11.45 4.29
CA ALA A 181 24.54 -10.46 3.31
C ALA A 181 23.63 -9.21 3.29
N ILE A 182 22.49 -9.22 4.00
CA ILE A 182 21.61 -8.07 4.12
C ILE A 182 22.07 -7.22 5.31
N PRO A 183 22.39 -5.93 5.11
CA PRO A 183 22.67 -5.01 6.21
C PRO A 183 21.44 -4.76 7.09
N GLY A 184 21.68 -4.56 8.38
CA GLY A 184 20.64 -4.11 9.31
C GLY A 184 20.07 -2.74 8.91
N PRO A 185 18.86 -2.38 9.38
CA PRO A 185 18.19 -1.15 8.94
C PRO A 185 19.02 0.10 9.24
N ALA A 186 19.75 0.14 10.36
CA ALA A 186 20.60 1.26 10.77
C ALA A 186 21.77 1.55 9.79
N GLN A 187 22.21 0.53 9.05
CA GLN A 187 23.29 0.63 8.06
C GLN A 187 22.78 1.06 6.68
N CYS A 188 21.47 1.05 6.46
CA CYS A 188 20.84 1.41 5.20
C CYS A 188 20.38 2.87 5.26
N PRO A 189 20.72 3.72 4.26
CA PRO A 189 20.21 5.09 4.21
C PRO A 189 18.71 5.09 3.86
N LEU A 190 18.02 6.19 4.18
CA LEU A 190 16.65 6.40 3.69
C LEU A 190 16.63 6.56 2.17
N ASN A 191 15.54 6.14 1.52
CA ASN A 191 15.43 6.27 0.06
C ASN A 191 15.54 7.72 -0.43
N GLU A 192 14.92 8.68 0.27
CA GLU A 192 15.04 10.10 -0.04
C GLU A 192 16.48 10.64 0.12
N GLU A 193 17.25 10.13 1.07
CA GLU A 193 18.66 10.50 1.25
C GLU A 193 19.51 9.95 0.10
N ARG A 194 19.23 8.71 -0.32
CA ARG A 194 19.88 8.09 -1.48
C ARG A 194 19.64 8.88 -2.76
N TYR A 195 18.41 9.33 -2.99
CA TYR A 195 18.08 10.17 -4.15
C TYR A 195 18.75 11.55 -4.08
N GLN A 196 18.83 12.16 -2.89
CA GLN A 196 19.56 13.41 -2.67
C GLN A 196 21.05 13.25 -2.94
N ASP A 197 21.65 12.14 -2.52
CA ASP A 197 23.05 11.85 -2.77
C ASP A 197 23.36 11.72 -4.28
N LEU A 198 22.48 11.04 -5.01
CA LEU A 198 22.57 10.91 -6.47
C LEU A 198 22.50 12.29 -7.16
N LEU A 199 21.62 13.19 -6.71
CA LEU A 199 21.55 14.56 -7.20
C LEU A 199 22.84 15.35 -6.95
N ARG A 200 23.44 15.22 -5.76
CA ARG A 200 24.66 15.94 -5.38
C ARG A 200 25.89 15.53 -6.18
N ARG A 201 25.98 14.26 -6.59
CA ARG A 201 27.13 13.73 -7.36
C ARG A 201 27.23 14.29 -8.80
N GLY A 202 26.22 14.99 -9.29
CA GLY A 202 26.30 15.74 -10.56
C GLY A 202 26.20 14.90 -11.83
N HIS A 203 25.82 13.62 -11.73
CA HIS A 203 25.64 12.73 -12.90
C HIS A 203 24.20 12.74 -13.47
N ALA A 204 23.32 13.56 -12.91
CA ALA A 204 21.92 13.64 -13.33
C ALA A 204 21.71 14.72 -14.39
N ASP A 205 21.23 14.33 -15.58
CA ASP A 205 20.69 15.28 -16.55
C ASP A 205 19.42 15.99 -16.01
N ALA A 206 18.96 17.02 -16.71
CA ALA A 206 17.81 17.83 -16.27
C ALA A 206 16.52 17.01 -16.06
N ASN A 207 16.33 15.94 -16.86
CA ASN A 207 15.15 15.10 -16.75
C ASN A 207 15.25 14.15 -15.54
N LEU A 208 16.39 13.48 -15.36
CA LEU A 208 16.66 12.65 -14.18
C LEU A 208 16.59 13.49 -12.90
N ARG A 209 17.09 14.72 -12.93
CA ARG A 209 16.99 15.65 -11.80
C ARG A 209 15.54 15.88 -11.38
N LYS A 210 14.67 16.24 -12.34
CA LYS A 210 13.24 16.45 -12.09
C LYS A 210 12.55 15.20 -11.54
N ILE A 211 12.94 14.02 -12.01
CA ILE A 211 12.42 12.73 -11.52
C ILE A 211 12.83 12.51 -10.06
N LEU A 212 14.11 12.68 -9.74
CA LEU A 212 14.64 12.50 -8.38
C LEU A 212 14.05 13.49 -7.39
N GLU A 213 13.89 14.76 -7.78
CA GLU A 213 13.24 15.78 -6.94
C GLU A 213 11.79 15.40 -6.60
N GLY A 214 11.03 14.88 -7.57
CA GLY A 214 9.69 14.35 -7.34
C GLY A 214 9.69 13.15 -6.37
N TRP A 215 10.57 12.17 -6.59
CA TRP A 215 10.69 11.02 -5.69
C TRP A 215 11.12 11.41 -4.27
N ILE A 216 12.01 12.39 -4.11
CA ILE A 216 12.40 12.91 -2.78
C ILE A 216 11.19 13.52 -2.09
N SER A 217 10.41 14.34 -2.79
CA SER A 217 9.20 14.96 -2.23
C SER A 217 8.18 13.89 -1.81
N ASP A 218 7.89 12.94 -2.68
CA ASP A 218 6.99 11.82 -2.42
C ASP A 218 7.41 10.99 -1.20
N ARG A 219 8.71 10.64 -1.11
CA ARG A 219 9.23 9.82 -0.01
C ARG A 219 9.26 10.56 1.32
N LYS A 220 9.53 11.87 1.33
CA LYS A 220 9.45 12.71 2.53
C LYS A 220 8.01 12.85 3.04
N ALA A 221 7.04 12.97 2.14
CA ALA A 221 5.62 13.04 2.48
C ALA A 221 5.01 11.67 2.83
N SER A 222 5.64 10.58 2.41
CA SER A 222 5.15 9.22 2.67
C SER A 222 5.14 8.91 4.17
N PRO A 223 4.05 8.32 4.70
CA PRO A 223 3.96 7.91 6.09
C PRO A 223 4.79 6.67 6.44
N VAL A 224 5.38 6.01 5.44
CA VAL A 224 6.21 4.81 5.58
C VAL A 224 7.66 5.19 5.30
N GLU A 225 8.58 4.87 6.20
CA GLU A 225 10.03 4.90 5.94
C GLU A 225 10.43 3.69 5.12
N ILE A 226 11.29 3.88 4.12
CA ILE A 226 11.84 2.76 3.34
C ILE A 226 13.34 2.93 3.18
N ARG A 227 14.08 1.84 3.42
CA ARG A 227 15.52 1.74 3.22
C ARG A 227 15.82 0.51 2.37
N ASP A 228 16.53 0.71 1.27
CA ASP A 228 16.97 -0.39 0.39
C ASP A 228 17.99 -1.27 1.14
N ALA A 229 17.62 -2.51 1.46
CA ALA A 229 18.48 -3.50 2.13
C ALA A 229 19.37 -4.24 1.12
N LEU A 230 18.85 -4.48 -0.09
CA LEU A 230 19.63 -4.84 -1.26
C LEU A 230 19.59 -3.68 -2.26
N PRO A 231 20.57 -3.54 -3.17
CA PRO A 231 20.51 -2.53 -4.21
C PRO A 231 19.15 -2.57 -4.91
N GLY A 232 18.47 -1.42 -4.96
CA GLY A 232 17.11 -1.30 -5.48
C GLY A 232 17.03 -1.53 -7.00
N MET A 233 16.43 -0.60 -7.73
CA MET A 233 16.40 -0.63 -9.20
C MET A 233 17.67 -0.02 -9.83
N TYR A 234 18.33 0.87 -9.09
CA TYR A 234 19.45 1.68 -9.55
C TYR A 234 20.51 1.79 -8.46
N ASP A 235 21.76 1.75 -8.85
CA ASP A 235 22.91 1.94 -7.96
C ASP A 235 23.14 3.42 -7.61
N LYS A 236 24.20 3.69 -6.85
CA LYS A 236 24.60 5.05 -6.44
C LYS A 236 24.99 5.99 -7.59
N ASN A 237 25.15 5.45 -8.80
CA ASN A 237 25.46 6.20 -10.02
C ASN A 237 24.25 6.31 -10.96
N GLY A 238 23.07 5.81 -10.56
CA GLY A 238 21.87 5.80 -11.39
C GLY A 238 21.88 4.72 -12.48
N ILE A 239 22.77 3.73 -12.38
CA ILE A 239 22.88 2.61 -13.31
C ILE A 239 21.92 1.50 -12.86
N PRO A 240 21.10 0.90 -13.75
CA PRO A 240 20.25 -0.22 -13.39
C PRO A 240 21.06 -1.35 -12.74
N THR A 241 20.60 -1.82 -11.60
CA THR A 241 21.23 -2.95 -10.91
C THR A 241 20.64 -4.27 -11.41
N PRO A 242 21.46 -5.29 -11.72
CA PRO A 242 20.97 -6.59 -12.16
C PRO A 242 20.34 -7.37 -11.00
N GLY A 243 19.66 -8.47 -11.35
CA GLY A 243 19.15 -9.46 -10.41
C GLY A 243 17.63 -9.51 -10.36
N ASN A 244 17.11 -10.60 -9.80
CA ASN A 244 15.67 -10.89 -9.73
C ASN A 244 15.11 -10.73 -8.32
N GLN A 245 15.85 -10.09 -7.42
CA GLN A 245 15.45 -9.93 -6.02
C GLN A 245 15.63 -8.49 -5.56
N GLN A 246 14.74 -8.07 -4.67
CA GLN A 246 14.87 -6.84 -3.90
C GLN A 246 14.50 -7.09 -2.44
N ALA A 247 15.14 -6.35 -1.55
CA ALA A 247 14.84 -6.37 -0.12
C ALA A 247 14.84 -4.95 0.41
N PHE A 248 13.85 -4.62 1.22
CA PHE A 248 13.63 -3.29 1.77
C PHE A 248 13.29 -3.39 3.24
N TRP A 249 13.85 -2.53 4.06
CA TRP A 249 13.35 -2.27 5.40
C TRP A 249 12.22 -1.24 5.32
N MET A 250 11.09 -1.54 5.94
CA MET A 250 9.93 -0.65 5.98
C MET A 250 9.42 -0.52 7.42
N ARG A 251 8.91 0.66 7.75
CA ARG A 251 8.12 0.89 8.97
C ARG A 251 7.30 2.18 8.84
N THR A 252 6.26 2.35 9.64
CA THR A 252 5.59 3.66 9.75
C THR A 252 6.52 4.67 10.45
N ARG A 253 6.48 5.93 10.01
CA ARG A 253 7.27 7.02 10.60
C ARG A 253 6.89 7.31 12.06
N ARG A 254 5.63 7.06 12.41
CA ARG A 254 5.08 7.25 13.75
C ARG A 254 4.46 5.96 14.26
N PRO A 255 4.49 5.72 15.58
CA PRO A 255 3.64 4.70 16.21
C PRO A 255 2.17 4.94 15.85
N MET A 256 1.37 3.88 15.84
CA MET A 256 -0.06 3.98 15.60
C MET A 256 -0.85 3.20 16.64
N ASP A 257 -1.99 3.76 17.02
CA ASP A 257 -2.97 3.11 17.89
C ASP A 257 -3.97 2.27 17.06
N GLY A 258 -4.90 1.60 17.74
CA GLY A 258 -6.02 0.87 17.09
C GLY A 258 -5.85 -0.64 17.00
N GLY A 259 -4.81 -1.20 17.63
CA GLY A 259 -4.59 -2.65 17.75
C GLY A 259 -4.29 -3.33 16.41
N LEU A 260 -4.31 -4.67 16.42
CA LEU A 260 -3.80 -5.47 15.31
C LEU A 260 -4.54 -5.25 13.97
N GLU A 261 -5.83 -4.91 13.98
CA GLU A 261 -6.54 -4.62 12.73
C GLU A 261 -6.07 -3.31 12.08
N ALA A 262 -5.79 -2.26 12.87
CA ALA A 262 -5.21 -1.02 12.35
C ALA A 262 -3.81 -1.25 11.77
N GLN A 263 -3.00 -2.09 12.44
CA GLN A 263 -1.68 -2.51 11.98
C GLN A 263 -1.76 -3.23 10.62
N LYS A 264 -2.74 -4.13 10.44
CA LYS A 264 -2.97 -4.81 9.15
C LYS A 264 -3.38 -3.88 8.02
N VAL A 265 -4.22 -2.90 8.31
CA VAL A 265 -4.58 -1.86 7.34
C VAL A 265 -3.33 -1.08 6.91
N ALA A 266 -2.47 -0.68 7.86
CA ALA A 266 -1.22 0.01 7.56
C ALA A 266 -0.23 -0.87 6.77
N LEU A 267 -0.13 -2.17 7.06
CA LEU A 267 0.70 -3.08 6.28
C LEU A 267 0.16 -3.27 4.86
N ALA A 268 -1.16 -3.32 4.68
CA ALA A 268 -1.78 -3.36 3.36
C ALA A 268 -1.52 -2.09 2.53
N TYR A 269 -1.38 -0.93 3.18
CA TYR A 269 -0.89 0.28 2.52
C TYR A 269 0.57 0.12 2.08
N ALA A 270 1.42 -0.40 2.96
CA ALA A 270 2.86 -0.49 2.73
C ALA A 270 3.25 -1.56 1.70
N SER A 271 2.47 -2.64 1.57
CA SER A 271 2.79 -3.79 0.71
C SER A 271 2.83 -3.47 -0.79
N ASP A 272 2.14 -2.41 -1.23
CA ASP A 272 2.11 -2.00 -2.64
C ASP A 272 3.34 -1.14 -3.04
N PHE A 273 4.24 -0.83 -2.10
CA PHE A 273 5.52 -0.22 -2.44
C PHE A 273 6.48 -1.23 -3.07
N TYR A 274 7.06 -0.87 -4.21
CA TYR A 274 8.20 -1.56 -4.84
C TYR A 274 8.00 -3.05 -5.20
N LEU A 275 6.80 -3.62 -5.02
CA LEU A 275 6.51 -5.00 -5.41
C LEU A 275 6.67 -5.20 -6.93
N LEU A 276 6.05 -4.33 -7.72
CA LEU A 276 6.08 -4.43 -9.18
C LEU A 276 7.46 -4.08 -9.78
N SER A 277 8.29 -3.30 -9.07
CA SER A 277 9.61 -2.94 -9.59
C SER A 277 10.54 -4.15 -9.74
N THR A 278 10.32 -5.21 -8.96
CA THR A 278 11.15 -6.42 -8.98
C THR A 278 11.13 -7.11 -10.35
N VAL A 279 9.99 -7.08 -11.04
CA VAL A 279 9.85 -7.61 -12.40
C VAL A 279 10.70 -6.81 -13.38
N LEU A 280 10.66 -5.48 -13.31
CA LEU A 280 11.47 -4.64 -14.19
C LEU A 280 12.97 -4.86 -13.97
N LYS A 281 13.37 -5.04 -12.71
CA LYS A 281 14.76 -5.36 -12.35
C LYS A 281 15.19 -6.68 -12.99
N ALA A 282 14.40 -7.73 -12.78
CA ALA A 282 14.69 -9.08 -13.26
C ALA A 282 14.82 -9.15 -14.79
N LEU A 283 14.01 -8.38 -15.50
CA LEU A 283 13.99 -8.33 -16.97
C LEU A 283 14.98 -7.30 -17.55
N ASN A 284 15.74 -6.58 -16.72
CA ASN A 284 16.60 -5.45 -17.14
C ASN A 284 15.83 -4.37 -17.93
N LEU A 285 14.56 -4.16 -17.62
CA LEU A 285 13.66 -3.24 -18.31
C LEU A 285 13.46 -1.90 -17.56
N SER A 286 14.27 -1.63 -16.53
CA SER A 286 14.19 -0.45 -15.65
C SER A 286 14.05 0.89 -16.39
N ARG A 287 14.65 1.02 -17.58
CA ARG A 287 14.63 2.24 -18.41
C ARG A 287 13.70 2.16 -19.62
N GLY A 288 13.19 0.97 -19.97
CA GLY A 288 12.48 0.72 -21.22
C GLY A 288 10.95 0.78 -21.10
N VAL A 289 10.41 0.60 -19.90
CA VAL A 289 8.97 0.52 -19.68
C VAL A 289 8.38 1.89 -19.42
N LYS A 290 7.49 2.33 -20.31
CA LYS A 290 6.82 3.64 -20.23
C LYS A 290 5.58 3.64 -19.33
N MET A 291 4.99 2.47 -19.11
CA MET A 291 3.78 2.31 -18.30
C MET A 291 3.86 1.03 -17.49
N MET A 292 3.54 1.16 -16.20
CA MET A 292 3.24 0.03 -15.34
C MET A 292 1.94 0.32 -14.59
N ALA A 293 1.18 -0.72 -14.34
CA ALA A 293 0.00 -0.69 -13.50
C ALA A 293 -0.06 -2.02 -12.73
N SER A 294 -0.38 -1.95 -11.45
CA SER A 294 -0.79 -3.13 -10.68
C SER A 294 -2.09 -3.67 -11.30
N LEU A 295 -2.19 -4.99 -11.49
CA LEU A 295 -3.40 -5.64 -12.00
C LEU A 295 -4.18 -6.24 -10.83
N ASP A 296 -3.48 -6.97 -9.97
CA ASP A 296 -4.01 -7.60 -8.78
C ASP A 296 -3.05 -7.45 -7.59
N HIS A 297 -3.59 -7.61 -6.39
CA HIS A 297 -2.81 -7.66 -5.16
C HIS A 297 -3.49 -8.59 -4.17
N SER A 298 -2.72 -9.54 -3.63
CA SER A 298 -3.21 -10.53 -2.66
C SER A 298 -2.27 -10.58 -1.46
N MET A 299 -2.85 -10.67 -0.25
CA MET A 299 -2.10 -10.75 0.99
C MET A 299 -2.70 -11.78 1.93
N TRP A 300 -1.85 -12.38 2.75
CA TRP A 300 -2.21 -13.25 3.86
C TRP A 300 -1.51 -12.78 5.12
N PHE A 301 -2.25 -12.70 6.21
CA PHE A 301 -1.75 -12.26 7.51
C PHE A 301 -1.67 -13.46 8.45
N TYR A 302 -0.46 -13.83 8.84
CA TYR A 302 -0.21 -15.05 9.61
C TYR A 302 0.03 -14.81 11.10
N GLN A 303 0.71 -13.72 11.46
CA GLN A 303 1.11 -13.44 12.83
C GLN A 303 0.82 -11.98 13.20
N PRO A 304 0.66 -11.66 14.50
CA PRO A 304 0.66 -10.29 14.97
C PRO A 304 2.00 -9.58 14.69
N PHE A 305 1.95 -8.27 14.43
CA PHE A 305 3.12 -7.43 14.21
C PHE A 305 2.81 -5.98 14.57
N GLU A 306 3.87 -5.20 14.71
CA GLU A 306 3.83 -3.74 14.87
C GLU A 306 4.46 -3.10 13.62
N VAL A 307 3.71 -2.30 12.86
CA VAL A 307 4.20 -1.66 11.64
C VAL A 307 5.18 -0.53 11.91
N HIS A 308 5.29 -0.07 13.16
CA HIS A 308 6.31 0.88 13.58
C HIS A 308 7.67 0.21 13.84
N ASP A 309 7.68 -1.11 14.08
CA ASP A 309 8.90 -1.89 14.10
C ASP A 309 9.41 -2.11 12.67
N TRP A 310 10.71 -2.41 12.55
CA TRP A 310 11.32 -2.67 11.25
C TRP A 310 10.82 -3.99 10.66
N LEU A 311 10.11 -3.89 9.54
CA LEU A 311 9.69 -5.02 8.73
C LEU A 311 10.61 -5.18 7.53
N LEU A 312 11.13 -6.39 7.31
CA LEU A 312 11.89 -6.72 6.11
C LEU A 312 10.94 -7.20 5.01
N PHE A 313 10.82 -6.43 3.94
CA PHE A 313 10.03 -6.78 2.77
C PHE A 313 10.93 -7.31 1.66
N THR A 314 10.82 -8.61 1.37
CA THR A 314 11.57 -9.29 0.34
C THR A 314 10.68 -9.61 -0.86
N THR A 315 11.21 -9.43 -2.06
CA THR A 315 10.50 -9.70 -3.32
C THR A 315 11.44 -10.42 -4.28
N TYR A 316 10.88 -11.30 -5.10
CA TYR A 316 11.62 -12.13 -6.04
C TYR A 316 10.80 -12.36 -7.32
N TYR A 317 11.49 -12.54 -8.45
CA TYR A 317 10.95 -12.92 -9.76
C TYR A 317 11.60 -14.20 -10.28
#